data_AF-A0A2C9KEW4-F1
#
_entry.id   AF-A0A2C9KEW4-F1
#
_cell.length_a   1.000
_cell.length_b   1.000
_cell.length_c   1.000
_cell.angle_alpha   90.00
_cell.angle_beta   90.00
_cell.angle_gamma   90.00
#
_symmetry.space_group_name_H-M   'P 1'
#
loop_
_entity.id
_entity.type
_entity.pdbx_description
1 polymer ?
#
loop_
_entity_poly.entity_id
_entity_poly.type
_entity_poly.pdbx_seq_one_letter_code
_entity_poly.pdbx_strand_id
1 'polypeptide(L)'
;EFHFRFRLFVYVNKHFLPQKVKMVTYKQDMPPEGGFNPYEWAARKPKRLFGGYTQFALFAGFTSIAWIFYFRWRNTKKLNELEMRESRVAIEPFLLAERDRAILKHYRKNRDEENELMKNVEGWKTGTLWGEPVYYNPRNRYVKPALEELLAHMSYREQEDFKYDKRKRF
;
A
#
# COMPACT_ATOMS: atom_id res chain seq x y z
N GLU A 1 -118.56 -30.66 42.33
CA GLU A 1 -117.26 -30.39 43.00
C GLU A 1 -116.03 -30.42 42.10
N PHE A 2 -115.99 -31.24 41.04
CA PHE A 2 -114.80 -31.36 40.16
C PHE A 2 -114.39 -30.08 39.39
N HIS A 3 -115.37 -29.25 39.00
CA HIS A 3 -115.10 -28.07 38.16
C HIS A 3 -114.40 -26.93 38.92
N PHE A 4 -114.62 -26.83 40.25
CA PHE A 4 -114.02 -25.79 41.08
C PHE A 4 -112.54 -26.08 41.40
N ARG A 5 -112.20 -27.36 41.63
CA ARG A 5 -110.82 -27.81 41.82
C ARG A 5 -109.97 -27.63 40.57
N PHE A 6 -110.54 -27.86 39.38
CA PHE A 6 -109.84 -27.61 38.12
C PHE A 6 -109.56 -26.11 37.91
N ARG A 7 -110.53 -25.26 38.25
CA ARG A 7 -110.37 -23.81 38.13
C ARG A 7 -109.36 -23.24 39.13
N LEU A 8 -109.35 -23.75 40.36
CA LEU A 8 -108.34 -23.36 41.37
C LEU A 8 -106.94 -23.86 40.99
N PHE A 9 -106.83 -25.07 40.43
CA PHE A 9 -105.55 -25.61 39.94
C PHE A 9 -104.99 -24.79 38.78
N VAL A 10 -105.84 -24.40 37.82
CA VAL A 10 -105.43 -23.52 36.71
C VAL A 10 -105.09 -22.10 37.20
N TYR A 11 -105.79 -21.59 38.21
CA TYR A 11 -105.53 -20.27 38.79
C TYR A 11 -104.22 -20.23 39.57
N VAL A 12 -103.94 -21.24 40.41
CA VAL A 12 -102.70 -21.36 41.18
C VAL A 12 -101.49 -21.54 40.24
N ASN A 13 -101.64 -22.30 39.15
CA ASN A 13 -100.56 -22.53 38.20
C ASN A 13 -100.26 -21.28 37.33
N LYS A 14 -101.26 -20.41 37.09
CA LYS A 14 -101.05 -19.12 36.40
C LYS A 14 -100.25 -18.10 37.21
N HIS A 15 -100.21 -18.23 38.54
CA HIS A 15 -99.51 -17.29 39.42
C HIS A 15 -98.14 -17.77 39.91
N PHE A 16 -97.74 -19.00 39.58
CA PHE A 16 -96.39 -19.50 39.82
C PHE A 16 -95.48 -19.12 38.64
N LEU A 17 -95.02 -17.88 38.62
CA LEU A 17 -94.07 -17.43 37.59
C LEU A 17 -92.69 -18.06 37.87
N PRO A 18 -92.12 -18.86 36.94
CA PRO A 18 -90.75 -19.32 37.10
C PRO A 18 -89.83 -18.11 37.12
N GLN A 19 -89.00 -17.99 38.16
CA GLN A 19 -88.01 -16.92 38.25
C GLN A 19 -87.07 -17.04 37.04
N LYS A 20 -86.99 -15.99 36.20
CA LYS A 20 -86.08 -15.97 35.05
C LYS A 20 -84.64 -16.07 35.56
N VAL A 21 -84.06 -17.26 35.48
CA VAL A 21 -82.63 -17.46 35.71
C VAL A 21 -81.90 -16.67 34.62
N LYS A 22 -81.15 -15.64 34.99
CA LYS A 22 -80.26 -14.94 34.05
C LYS A 22 -79.18 -15.94 33.63
N MET A 23 -79.22 -16.40 32.38
CA MET A 23 -78.10 -17.14 31.82
C MET A 23 -76.89 -16.21 31.81
N VAL A 24 -75.76 -16.68 32.35
CA VAL A 24 -74.52 -15.90 32.33
C VAL A 24 -74.07 -15.79 30.87
N THR A 25 -74.17 -14.60 30.29
CA THR A 25 -73.63 -14.32 28.95
C THR A 25 -72.11 -14.30 29.05
N TYR A 26 -71.46 -15.32 28.50
CA TYR A 26 -70.01 -15.33 28.35
C TYR A 26 -69.63 -14.43 27.17
N LYS A 27 -68.83 -13.39 27.43
CA LYS A 27 -68.24 -12.58 26.36
C LYS A 27 -66.98 -13.31 25.89
N GLN A 28 -67.12 -14.08 24.83
CA GLN A 28 -66.00 -14.76 24.20
C GLN A 28 -65.23 -13.78 23.33
N ASP A 29 -63.89 -13.79 23.42
CA ASP A 29 -63.04 -13.07 22.47
C ASP A 29 -63.10 -13.81 21.13
N MET A 30 -63.81 -13.20 20.19
CA MET A 30 -63.97 -13.69 18.82
C MET A 30 -63.19 -12.80 17.84
N PRO A 31 -62.68 -13.36 16.73
CA PRO A 31 -62.13 -12.54 15.67
C PRO A 31 -63.20 -11.58 15.15
N PRO A 32 -62.80 -10.41 14.62
CA PRO A 32 -63.75 -9.44 14.07
C PRO A 32 -64.60 -10.09 12.97
N GLU A 33 -65.84 -9.63 12.83
CA GLU A 33 -66.75 -10.08 11.78
C GLU A 33 -66.13 -9.73 10.40
N GLY A 34 -65.58 -10.75 9.71
CA GLY A 34 -64.79 -10.58 8.48
C GLY A 34 -63.37 -11.18 8.53
N GLY A 35 -62.90 -11.59 9.72
CA GLY A 35 -61.57 -12.17 9.90
C GLY A 35 -60.43 -11.15 9.94
N PHE A 36 -59.21 -11.61 10.21
CA PHE A 36 -58.01 -10.75 10.17
C PHE A 36 -57.54 -10.54 8.72
N ASN A 37 -56.81 -9.44 8.50
CA ASN A 37 -56.15 -9.22 7.21
C ASN A 37 -55.22 -10.40 6.87
N PRO A 38 -55.11 -10.76 5.58
CA PRO A 38 -54.25 -11.84 5.16
C PRO A 38 -52.80 -11.51 5.54
N TYR A 39 -52.19 -12.41 6.32
CA TYR A 39 -50.80 -12.29 6.70
C TYR A 39 -49.91 -12.81 5.57
N GLU A 40 -49.01 -11.96 5.09
CA GLU A 40 -48.02 -12.35 4.10
C GLU A 40 -46.92 -13.18 4.77
N TRP A 41 -47.06 -14.50 4.68
CA TRP A 41 -46.09 -15.44 5.22
C TRP A 41 -44.89 -15.69 4.29
N ALA A 42 -45.01 -15.31 3.00
CA ALA A 42 -44.00 -15.58 2.00
C ALA A 42 -42.83 -14.56 2.06
N ALA A 43 -41.60 -15.06 1.93
CA ALA A 43 -40.40 -14.21 1.93
C ALA A 43 -40.34 -13.30 0.69
N ARG A 44 -40.30 -11.98 0.90
CA ARG A 44 -40.08 -10.99 -0.18
C ARG A 44 -38.58 -10.84 -0.45
N LYS A 45 -38.14 -11.19 -1.66
CA LYS A 45 -36.75 -10.93 -2.10
C LYS A 45 -36.63 -9.49 -2.60
N PRO A 46 -35.66 -8.69 -2.14
CA PRO A 46 -35.45 -7.34 -2.66
C PRO A 46 -35.05 -7.41 -4.13
N LYS A 47 -35.55 -6.48 -4.95
CA LYS A 47 -35.14 -6.35 -6.35
C LYS A 47 -33.69 -5.89 -6.40
N ARG A 48 -32.86 -6.56 -7.21
CA ARG A 48 -31.46 -6.17 -7.41
C ARG A 48 -31.41 -4.85 -8.18
N LEU A 49 -30.59 -3.91 -7.70
CA LEU A 49 -30.45 -2.58 -8.31
C LEU A 49 -29.74 -2.64 -9.67
N PHE A 50 -28.72 -3.49 -9.81
CA PHE A 50 -27.98 -3.66 -11.05
C PHE A 50 -28.04 -5.11 -11.53
N GLY A 51 -28.19 -5.29 -12.83
CA GLY A 51 -28.03 -6.60 -13.48
C GLY A 51 -26.54 -6.99 -13.59
N GLY A 52 -26.26 -8.27 -13.83
CA GLY A 52 -24.87 -8.73 -13.99
C GLY A 52 -24.14 -8.03 -15.14
N TYR A 53 -24.80 -7.92 -16.30
CA TYR A 53 -24.22 -7.23 -17.46
C TYR A 53 -23.93 -5.75 -17.21
N THR A 54 -24.78 -5.06 -16.44
CA THR A 54 -24.54 -3.64 -16.13
C THR A 54 -23.33 -3.47 -15.21
N GLN A 55 -23.09 -4.42 -14.29
CA GLN A 55 -21.89 -4.40 -13.44
C GLN A 55 -20.62 -4.62 -14.26
N PHE A 56 -20.63 -5.56 -15.21
CA PHE A 56 -19.49 -5.77 -16.11
C PHE A 56 -19.21 -4.56 -17.00
N ALA A 57 -20.25 -3.90 -17.51
CA ALA A 57 -20.10 -2.68 -18.31
C ALA A 57 -19.49 -1.54 -17.49
N LEU A 58 -19.96 -1.34 -16.25
CA LEU A 58 -19.38 -0.33 -15.34
C LEU A 58 -17.93 -0.63 -15.01
N PHE A 59 -17.60 -1.89 -14.73
CA PHE A 59 -16.22 -2.30 -14.47
C PHE A 59 -15.33 -2.04 -15.69
N ALA A 60 -15.73 -2.49 -16.88
CA ALA A 60 -14.97 -2.27 -18.10
C ALA A 60 -14.79 -0.79 -18.42
N GLY A 61 -15.82 0.03 -18.22
CA GLY A 61 -15.76 1.48 -18.41
C GLY A 61 -14.78 2.14 -17.43
N PHE A 62 -14.88 1.81 -16.14
CA PHE A 62 -13.98 2.32 -15.12
C PHE A 62 -12.52 1.92 -15.39
N THR A 63 -12.28 0.65 -15.68
CA THR A 63 -10.95 0.13 -15.99
C THR A 63 -10.36 0.80 -17.23
N SER A 64 -11.14 0.98 -18.29
CA SER A 64 -10.68 1.65 -19.52
C SER A 64 -10.25 3.09 -19.25
N ILE A 65 -11.03 3.84 -18.46
CA ILE A 65 -10.69 5.21 -18.06
C ILE A 65 -9.41 5.23 -17.21
N ALA A 66 -9.32 4.34 -16.21
CA ALA A 66 -8.12 4.23 -15.37
C ALA A 66 -6.86 3.94 -16.18
N TRP A 67 -6.96 3.07 -17.19
CA TRP A 67 -5.86 2.78 -18.10
C TRP A 67 -5.40 4.00 -18.89
N ILE A 68 -6.31 4.81 -19.40
CA ILE A 68 -5.97 6.05 -20.12
C ILE A 68 -5.16 6.99 -19.21
N PHE A 69 -5.62 7.20 -17.97
CA PHE A 69 -4.88 8.02 -17.00
C PHE A 69 -3.52 7.42 -16.64
N TYR A 70 -3.45 6.11 -16.45
CA TYR A 70 -2.20 5.40 -16.18
C TYR A 70 -1.17 5.60 -17.30
N PHE A 71 -1.58 5.45 -18.57
CA PHE A 71 -0.67 5.66 -19.70
C PHE A 71 -0.19 7.10 -19.78
N ARG A 72 -1.06 8.09 -19.53
CA ARG A 72 -0.66 9.50 -19.47
C ARG A 72 0.36 9.75 -18.36
N TRP A 73 0.08 9.27 -17.15
CA TRP A 73 0.99 9.39 -16.01
C TRP A 73 2.34 8.72 -16.26
N ARG A 74 2.33 7.51 -16.83
CA ARG A 74 3.54 6.77 -17.20
C ARG A 74 4.39 7.56 -18.19
N ASN A 75 3.76 8.21 -19.17
CA ASN A 75 4.48 9.02 -20.14
C ASN A 75 5.12 10.25 -19.48
N THR A 76 4.39 10.95 -18.61
CA THR A 76 4.95 12.07 -17.83
C THR A 76 6.10 11.62 -16.94
N LYS A 77 5.98 10.48 -16.25
CA LYS A 77 7.07 9.93 -15.43
C LYS A 77 8.31 9.63 -16.25
N LYS A 78 8.16 9.03 -17.43
CA LYS A 78 9.26 8.75 -18.34
C LYS A 78 9.96 10.04 -18.79
N LEU A 79 9.20 11.09 -19.10
CA LEU A 79 9.76 12.40 -19.47
C LEU A 79 10.55 13.03 -18.32
N ASN A 80 10.01 13.02 -17.10
CA ASN A 80 10.73 13.55 -15.94
C ASN A 80 12.00 12.76 -15.64
N GLU A 81 11.97 11.42 -15.78
CA GLU A 81 13.17 10.60 -15.63
C GLU A 81 14.22 10.91 -16.71
N LEU A 82 13.78 11.17 -17.95
CA LEU A 82 14.66 11.55 -19.04
C LEU A 82 15.33 12.90 -18.76
N GLU A 83 14.56 13.91 -18.34
CA GLU A 83 15.06 15.24 -17.97
C GLU A 83 16.11 15.14 -16.84
N MET A 84 15.85 14.34 -15.81
CA MET A 84 16.81 14.13 -14.72
C MET A 84 18.09 13.41 -15.18
N ARG A 85 17.97 12.46 -16.12
CA ARG A 85 19.14 11.77 -16.71
C ARG A 85 19.95 12.72 -17.59
N GLU A 86 19.30 13.50 -18.45
CA GLU A 86 19.94 14.50 -19.30
C GLU A 86 20.68 15.55 -18.45
N SER A 87 20.04 16.03 -17.38
CA SER A 87 20.67 16.93 -16.41
C SER A 87 21.91 16.31 -15.76
N ARG A 88 21.87 15.02 -15.42
CA ARG A 88 23.04 14.31 -14.86
C ARG A 88 24.15 14.16 -15.90
N VAL A 89 23.82 13.79 -17.14
CA VAL A 89 24.79 13.65 -18.24
C VAL A 89 25.45 15.00 -18.57
N ALA A 90 24.70 16.10 -18.50
CA ALA A 90 25.24 17.44 -18.71
C ALA A 90 26.29 17.84 -17.65
N ILE A 91 26.10 17.43 -16.39
CA ILE A 91 27.00 17.76 -15.27
C ILE A 91 28.15 16.75 -15.12
N GLU A 92 27.95 15.51 -15.55
CA GLU A 92 28.94 14.42 -15.48
C GLU A 92 30.37 14.80 -15.93
N PRO A 93 30.61 15.48 -17.07
CA PRO A 93 31.98 15.81 -17.49
C PRO A 93 32.71 16.72 -16.49
N PHE A 94 32.00 17.62 -15.81
CA PHE A 94 32.60 18.47 -14.78
C PHE A 94 32.99 17.65 -13.54
N LEU A 95 32.08 16.79 -13.06
CA LEU A 95 32.35 15.92 -11.91
C LEU A 95 33.49 14.93 -12.19
N LEU A 96 33.55 14.39 -13.41
CA LEU A 96 34.66 13.53 -13.83
C LEU A 96 35.97 14.31 -13.86
N ALA A 97 35.99 15.51 -14.43
CA ALA A 97 37.19 16.35 -14.46
C ALA A 97 37.67 16.74 -13.05
N GLU A 98 36.76 17.08 -12.13
CA GLU A 98 37.08 17.36 -10.73
C GLU A 98 37.67 16.14 -10.03
N ARG A 99 37.04 14.98 -10.20
CA ARG A 99 37.50 13.71 -9.64
C ARG A 99 38.88 13.34 -10.18
N ASP A 100 39.08 13.42 -11.49
CA ASP A 100 40.34 13.05 -12.13
C ASP A 100 41.46 14.01 -11.68
N ARG A 101 41.18 15.31 -11.55
CA ARG A 101 42.12 16.28 -10.97
C ARG A 101 42.47 15.95 -9.52
N ALA A 102 41.49 15.61 -8.69
CA ALA A 102 41.73 15.24 -7.29
C ALA A 102 42.61 13.98 -7.19
N ILE A 103 42.30 12.96 -7.99
CA ILE A 103 43.05 11.71 -8.06
C ILE A 103 44.50 11.94 -8.50
N LEU A 104 44.73 12.70 -9.58
CA LEU A 104 46.08 12.99 -10.07
C LEU A 104 46.93 13.77 -9.04
N LYS A 105 46.31 14.69 -8.28
CA LYS A 105 46.98 15.37 -7.17
C LYS A 105 47.41 14.40 -6.08
N HIS A 106 46.54 13.46 -5.72
CA HIS A 106 46.89 12.41 -4.76
C HIS A 106 48.03 11.51 -5.25
N TYR A 107 48.03 11.12 -6.53
CA TYR A 107 49.16 10.34 -7.09
C TYR A 107 50.48 11.08 -7.01
N ARG A 108 50.46 12.38 -7.28
CA ARG A 108 51.67 13.18 -7.18
C ARG A 108 52.20 13.20 -5.76
N LYS A 109 51.32 13.41 -4.77
CA LYS A 109 51.67 13.35 -3.35
C LYS A 109 52.28 11.99 -2.97
N ASN A 110 51.61 10.88 -3.32
CA ASN A 110 52.12 9.54 -3.00
C ASN A 110 53.48 9.29 -3.67
N ARG A 111 53.65 9.74 -4.91
CA ARG A 111 54.92 9.59 -5.65
C ARG A 111 56.05 10.42 -5.02
N ASP A 112 55.75 11.62 -4.55
CA ASP A 112 56.71 12.49 -3.87
C ASP A 112 57.11 11.89 -2.51
N GLU A 113 56.16 11.34 -1.74
CA GLU A 113 56.42 10.63 -0.48
C GLU A 113 57.21 9.32 -0.69
N GLU A 114 56.90 8.55 -1.73
CA GLU A 114 57.67 7.35 -2.11
C GLU A 114 59.11 7.71 -2.46
N ASN A 115 59.34 8.81 -3.19
CA ASN A 115 60.69 9.30 -3.51
C ASN A 115 61.48 9.66 -2.25
N GLU A 116 60.85 10.37 -1.31
CA GLU A 116 61.47 10.79 -0.06
C GLU A 116 61.81 9.59 0.84
N LEU A 117 60.91 8.60 0.90
CA LEU A 117 61.07 7.38 1.70
C LEU A 117 62.15 6.46 1.13
N MET A 118 62.19 6.29 -0.20
CA MET A 118 63.04 5.30 -0.88
C MET A 118 64.37 5.86 -1.39
N LYS A 119 64.69 7.13 -1.12
CA LYS A 119 65.92 7.81 -1.59
C LYS A 119 67.23 7.09 -1.28
N ASN A 120 67.27 6.31 -0.19
CA ASN A 120 68.47 5.64 0.29
C ASN A 120 68.59 4.19 -0.22
N VAL A 121 67.63 3.71 -1.03
CA VAL A 121 67.62 2.34 -1.55
C VAL A 121 68.23 2.34 -2.94
N GLU A 122 69.37 1.64 -3.10
CA GLU A 122 70.05 1.53 -4.38
C GLU A 122 69.17 0.84 -5.43
N GLY A 123 69.11 1.41 -6.64
CA GLY A 123 68.34 0.85 -7.75
C GLY A 123 66.82 1.03 -7.68
N TRP A 124 66.28 1.71 -6.65
CA TRP A 124 64.85 1.96 -6.57
C TRP A 124 64.39 2.97 -7.63
N LYS A 125 63.33 2.61 -8.37
CA LYS A 125 62.67 3.49 -9.33
C LYS A 125 61.19 3.57 -9.00
N THR A 126 60.72 4.78 -8.78
CA THR A 126 59.37 5.09 -8.29
C THR A 126 58.27 4.58 -9.21
N GLY A 127 57.32 3.84 -8.66
CA GLY A 127 56.23 3.21 -9.40
C GLY A 127 56.63 1.94 -10.18
N THR A 128 57.81 1.36 -9.88
CA THR A 128 58.21 0.03 -10.34
C THR A 128 58.52 -0.85 -9.15
N LEU A 129 58.30 -2.16 -9.29
CA LEU A 129 58.75 -3.12 -8.31
C LEU A 129 60.19 -3.51 -8.65
N TRP A 130 61.16 -2.91 -7.96
CA TRP A 130 62.60 -3.18 -8.17
C TRP A 130 63.06 -3.06 -9.63
N GLY A 131 62.53 -2.07 -10.36
CA GLY A 131 62.86 -1.84 -11.77
C GLY A 131 61.92 -2.53 -12.77
N GLU A 132 61.10 -3.47 -12.31
CA GLU A 132 60.09 -4.14 -13.14
C GLU A 132 58.71 -3.47 -13.01
N PRO A 133 57.93 -3.36 -14.10
CA PRO A 133 56.57 -2.85 -14.01
C PRO A 133 55.69 -3.83 -13.23
N VAL A 134 54.91 -3.33 -12.27
CA VAL A 134 54.01 -4.13 -11.42
C VAL A 134 52.96 -4.89 -12.26
N TYR A 135 52.46 -4.25 -13.32
CA TYR A 135 51.40 -4.79 -14.16
C TYR A 135 51.93 -5.14 -15.56
N TYR A 136 51.57 -6.33 -16.05
CA TYR A 136 51.81 -6.69 -17.45
C TYR A 136 50.92 -5.84 -18.37
N ASN A 137 51.53 -4.89 -19.08
CA ASN A 137 50.81 -3.92 -19.90
C ASN A 137 51.50 -3.68 -21.25
N PRO A 138 51.33 -4.59 -22.22
CA PRO A 138 52.00 -4.50 -23.52
C PRO A 138 51.55 -3.30 -24.36
N ARG A 139 50.42 -2.67 -24.01
CA ARG A 139 49.83 -1.54 -24.76
C ARG A 139 50.01 -0.19 -24.05
N ASN A 140 50.77 -0.14 -22.95
CA ASN A 140 50.99 1.08 -22.15
C ASN A 140 49.68 1.84 -21.82
N ARG A 141 48.60 1.11 -21.53
CA ARG A 141 47.32 1.74 -21.14
C ARG A 141 47.39 2.28 -19.72
N TYR A 142 46.60 3.30 -19.41
CA TYR A 142 46.44 3.74 -18.04
C TYR A 142 45.89 2.60 -17.17
N VAL A 143 46.57 2.31 -16.06
CA VAL A 143 46.11 1.36 -15.07
C VAL A 143 45.45 2.15 -13.96
N LYS A 144 44.16 1.87 -13.70
CA LYS A 144 43.45 2.48 -12.59
C LYS A 144 43.96 1.81 -11.30
N PRO A 145 44.49 2.57 -10.34
CA PRO A 145 45.01 1.99 -9.12
C PRO A 145 43.88 1.53 -8.21
N ALA A 146 44.24 0.61 -7.32
CA ALA A 146 43.37 0.19 -6.25
C ALA A 146 43.15 1.33 -5.26
N LEU A 147 42.05 1.26 -4.51
CA LEU A 147 41.80 2.20 -3.42
C LEU A 147 42.97 2.18 -2.42
N GLU A 148 43.50 0.99 -2.12
CA GLU A 148 44.61 0.80 -1.18
C GLU A 148 45.88 1.55 -1.62
N GLU A 149 46.21 1.52 -2.91
CA GLU A 149 47.37 2.24 -3.48
C GLU A 149 47.20 3.76 -3.38
N LEU A 150 45.97 4.26 -3.52
CA LEU A 150 45.67 5.69 -3.36
C LEU A 150 45.75 6.13 -1.90
N LEU A 151 45.35 5.26 -0.97
CA LEU A 151 45.28 5.53 0.47
C LEU A 151 46.56 5.19 1.25
N ALA A 152 47.57 4.58 0.62
CA ALA A 152 48.72 3.96 1.27
C ALA A 152 49.47 4.85 2.28
N HIS A 153 49.64 6.13 1.97
CA HIS A 153 50.39 7.07 2.82
C HIS A 153 49.51 7.96 3.71
N MET A 154 48.17 7.77 3.70
CA MET A 154 47.28 8.54 4.55
C MET A 154 47.13 7.92 5.93
N SER A 155 46.90 8.77 6.94
CA SER A 155 46.59 8.30 8.29
C SER A 155 45.25 7.56 8.30
N TYR A 156 45.08 6.60 9.22
CA TYR A 156 43.85 5.81 9.32
C TYR A 156 42.59 6.67 9.40
N ARG A 157 42.65 7.78 10.16
CA ARG A 157 41.54 8.73 10.29
C ARG A 157 41.19 9.42 8.97
N GLU A 158 42.18 9.87 8.22
CA GLU A 158 41.97 10.49 6.90
C GLU A 158 41.43 9.48 5.87
N GLN A 159 41.87 8.23 5.96
CA GLN A 159 41.32 7.16 5.12
C GLN A 159 39.83 6.93 5.38
N GLU A 160 39.40 6.93 6.64
CA GLU A 160 37.98 6.84 6.97
C GLU A 160 37.20 8.04 6.44
N ASP A 161 37.74 9.25 6.59
CA ASP A 161 37.08 10.47 6.12
C ASP A 161 36.94 10.45 4.59
N PHE A 162 37.93 9.93 3.86
CA PHE A 162 37.87 9.74 2.40
C PHE A 162 36.86 8.67 1.99
N LYS A 163 36.83 7.50 2.67
CA LYS A 163 35.95 6.37 2.32
C LYS A 163 34.48 6.68 2.55
N TYR A 164 34.17 7.36 3.64
CA TYR A 164 32.79 7.55 4.09
C TYR A 164 32.25 8.95 3.82
N ASP A 165 33.05 9.84 3.19
CA ASP A 165 32.74 11.26 2.94
C ASP A 165 31.89 11.85 4.07
N LYS A 166 32.43 11.78 5.29
CA LYS A 166 31.68 12.17 6.49
C LYS A 166 31.35 13.65 6.33
N ARG A 167 30.06 13.99 6.19
CA ARG A 167 29.58 15.37 6.16
C ARG A 167 30.29 16.16 7.26
N LYS A 168 31.13 17.11 6.87
CA LYS A 168 31.76 18.03 7.82
C LYS A 168 30.61 18.75 8.52
N ARG A 169 30.51 18.56 9.84
CA ARG A 169 29.62 19.38 10.66
C ARG A 169 30.18 20.79 10.62
N PHE A 170 29.45 21.70 9.98
CA PHE A 170 29.75 23.12 9.96
C PHE A 170 29.49 23.73 11.34
#